data_AF-A0AAU9NHB9-F1
#
_entry.id   AF-A0AAU9NHB9-F1
#
_cell.length_a   1.000
_cell.length_b   1.000
_cell.length_c   1.000
_cell.angle_alpha   90.00
_cell.angle_beta   90.00
_cell.angle_gamma   90.00
#
_symmetry.space_group_name_H-M   'P 1'
#
loop_
_entity.id
_entity.type
_entity.pdbx_description
1 polymer ?
#
loop_
_entity_poly.entity_id
_entity_poly.type
_entity_poly.pdbx_seq_one_letter_code
_entity_poly.pdbx_strand_id
1 'polypeptide(L)'
;MGTDITETVENFPSPINIKVHSFMCTELMKLVSSVLEIFPEIKAARPRCESGIKSLVHLNIAIDKAKSLIHDCSESSKLYLALTGNTVLSRCKKTKILLEQNLSQIQKMVPVMLASKISLIITELRRVKISLDPCEEEAGKTVKTLLKGYNNTGNSSEYENECIRIVALKLQITSQKALVIERRSIKKLLNKLLEGDSDQQKKRILMILLDLLKKHGHSIASVHEENDSIVQSQVYWSRRVDYSVDREEPPKEFKCPISLMVMYDPVVIDTGETFERMWIQKWFDEGNDICPKTKRKLLNFSLTPNTTIKDMISQWCETHGVTISDPCVDFSIDVNMWENSYSSVTSDCEEPPKGIIGRGESVPPEEFKYPMSLKVMYDPVVINTGETFERMWI
;
A
#
# COMPACT_ATOMS: atom_id res chain seq x y z
N MET A 1 37.89 19.73 -16.09
CA MET A 1 36.61 20.20 -16.66
C MET A 1 35.92 18.94 -17.18
N GLY A 2 35.21 18.16 -16.36
CA GLY A 2 33.90 18.53 -15.78
C GLY A 2 32.89 18.47 -16.94
N THR A 3 31.90 17.57 -16.98
CA THR A 3 31.06 17.07 -15.89
C THR A 3 30.40 15.75 -16.27
N ASP A 4 30.54 14.80 -15.36
CA ASP A 4 29.67 13.63 -15.18
C ASP A 4 28.24 14.12 -14.93
N ILE A 5 27.28 13.70 -15.76
CA ILE A 5 25.85 13.91 -15.52
C ILE A 5 25.24 12.52 -15.46
N THR A 6 25.56 11.78 -14.41
CA THR A 6 24.64 10.79 -13.89
C THR A 6 23.37 11.55 -13.47
N GLU A 7 22.34 11.54 -14.32
CA GLU A 7 20.96 11.79 -13.88
C GLU A 7 20.75 10.91 -12.65
N THR A 8 20.72 11.53 -11.48
CA THR A 8 20.35 10.87 -10.24
C THR A 8 18.89 10.46 -10.41
N VAL A 9 18.66 9.22 -10.81
CA VAL A 9 17.35 8.59 -10.77
C VAL A 9 16.88 8.72 -9.32
N GLU A 10 15.96 9.65 -9.07
CA GLU A 10 15.32 9.78 -7.77
C GLU A 10 14.59 8.47 -7.47
N ASN A 11 15.32 7.59 -6.78
CA ASN A 11 14.86 6.27 -6.38
C ASN A 11 13.74 6.43 -5.35
N PHE A 12 12.71 5.62 -5.47
CA PHE A 12 11.67 5.53 -4.43
C PHE A 12 12.32 5.24 -3.07
N PRO A 13 11.76 5.78 -1.96
CA PRO A 13 12.13 5.28 -0.65
C PRO A 13 11.85 3.78 -0.61
N SER A 14 12.75 3.00 0.00
CA SER A 14 12.56 1.56 0.18
C SER A 14 11.15 1.28 0.74
N PRO A 15 10.41 0.27 0.24
CA PRO A 15 9.11 -0.13 0.77
C PRO A 15 9.10 -0.33 2.29
N ILE A 16 10.26 -0.69 2.86
CA ILE A 16 10.51 -0.90 4.29
C ILE A 16 10.36 0.39 5.11
N ASN A 17 10.53 1.57 4.49
CA ASN A 17 10.44 2.86 5.16
C ASN A 17 9.00 3.37 5.32
N ILE A 18 8.00 2.66 4.77
CA ILE A 18 6.60 3.07 4.82
C ILE A 18 5.99 2.60 6.15
N LYS A 19 5.68 3.57 7.00
CA LYS A 19 5.34 3.32 8.41
C LYS A 19 3.91 2.81 8.64
N VAL A 20 2.97 3.26 7.79
CA VAL A 20 1.53 2.95 7.74
C VAL A 20 1.14 3.02 6.27
N HIS A 21 0.14 2.25 5.83
CA HIS A 21 -0.33 2.16 4.44
C HIS A 21 0.65 1.41 3.53
N SER A 22 1.48 0.53 4.08
CA SER A 22 2.56 -0.17 3.36
C SER A 22 2.04 -0.93 2.13
N PHE A 23 0.91 -1.63 2.26
CA PHE A 23 0.30 -2.36 1.15
C PHE A 23 -0.03 -1.43 -0.03
N MET A 24 -0.87 -0.41 0.19
CA MET A 24 -1.31 0.46 -0.90
C MET A 24 -0.16 1.25 -1.54
N CYS A 25 0.84 1.65 -0.74
CA CYS A 25 1.97 2.40 -1.25
C CYS A 25 2.96 1.50 -2.02
N THR A 26 3.13 0.25 -1.59
CA THR A 26 3.92 -0.75 -2.33
C THR A 26 3.26 -1.06 -3.67
N GLU A 27 1.94 -1.23 -3.70
CA GLU A 27 1.20 -1.44 -4.94
C GLU A 27 1.31 -0.23 -5.88
N LEU A 28 1.16 0.99 -5.37
CA LEU A 28 1.38 2.20 -6.19
C LEU A 28 2.84 2.29 -6.69
N MET A 29 3.81 1.93 -5.87
CA MET A 29 5.24 1.93 -6.25
C MET A 29 5.52 0.95 -7.38
N LYS A 30 4.99 -0.28 -7.31
CA LYS A 30 5.09 -1.29 -8.39
C LYS A 30 4.53 -0.74 -9.69
N LEU A 31 3.31 -0.20 -9.65
CA LEU A 31 2.64 0.36 -10.83
C LEU A 31 3.46 1.49 -11.47
N VAL A 32 3.96 2.43 -10.67
CA VAL A 32 4.74 3.57 -11.18
C VAL A 32 6.10 3.10 -11.71
N SER A 33 6.72 2.10 -11.08
CA SER A 33 7.97 1.51 -11.56
C SER A 33 7.80 0.88 -12.94
N SER A 34 6.72 0.13 -13.17
CA SER A 34 6.40 -0.41 -14.51
C SER A 34 6.20 0.69 -15.55
N VAL A 35 5.56 1.82 -15.19
CA VAL A 35 5.45 2.98 -16.09
C VAL A 35 6.82 3.58 -16.40
N LEU A 36 7.68 3.73 -15.38
CA LEU A 36 9.02 4.30 -15.52
C LEU A 36 9.92 3.46 -16.42
N GLU A 37 9.81 2.13 -16.40
CA GLU A 37 10.58 1.22 -17.27
C GLU A 37 10.35 1.51 -18.76
N ILE A 38 9.12 1.79 -19.17
CA ILE A 38 8.78 2.07 -20.57
C ILE A 38 8.82 3.57 -20.93
N PHE A 39 9.01 4.44 -19.93
CA PHE A 39 8.97 5.88 -20.11
C PHE A 39 10.02 6.43 -21.10
N PRO A 40 11.26 5.90 -21.14
CA PRO A 40 12.25 6.29 -22.16
C PRO A 40 11.80 5.96 -23.58
N GLU A 41 11.19 4.79 -23.79
CA GLU A 41 10.65 4.37 -25.10
C GLU A 41 9.49 5.28 -25.53
N ILE A 42 8.61 5.66 -24.60
CA ILE A 42 7.53 6.64 -24.85
C ILE A 42 8.10 8.00 -25.27
N LYS A 43 9.13 8.49 -24.58
CA LYS A 43 9.81 9.74 -24.93
C LYS A 43 10.43 9.67 -26.32
N ALA A 44 11.10 8.55 -26.63
CA ALA A 44 11.74 8.32 -27.93
C ALA A 44 10.73 8.25 -29.08
N ALA A 45 9.55 7.68 -28.84
CA ALA A 45 8.48 7.58 -29.83
C ALA A 45 7.92 8.95 -30.27
N ARG A 46 8.13 10.01 -29.48
CA ARG A 46 7.72 11.40 -29.75
C ARG A 46 6.30 11.47 -30.34
N PRO A 47 5.23 11.34 -29.54
CA PRO A 47 3.87 11.51 -30.05
C PRO A 47 3.70 12.97 -30.54
N ARG A 48 3.93 13.22 -31.84
CA ARG A 48 4.15 14.56 -32.45
C ARG A 48 2.88 15.41 -32.61
N CYS A 49 1.81 15.06 -31.91
CA CYS A 49 0.56 15.81 -31.89
C CYS A 49 0.40 16.54 -30.56
N GLU A 50 -0.32 17.67 -30.57
CA GLU A 50 -0.53 18.50 -29.38
C GLU A 50 -1.17 17.70 -28.22
N SER A 51 -2.10 16.80 -28.54
CA SER A 51 -2.72 15.90 -27.57
C SER A 51 -1.72 14.90 -26.97
N GLY A 52 -0.83 14.35 -27.79
CA GLY A 52 0.21 13.41 -27.36
C GLY A 52 1.24 14.04 -26.43
N ILE A 53 1.69 15.26 -26.75
CA ILE A 53 2.59 16.03 -25.90
C ILE A 53 1.92 16.34 -24.55
N LYS A 54 0.66 16.79 -24.57
CA LYS A 54 -0.12 17.04 -23.34
C LYS A 54 -0.25 15.77 -22.49
N SER A 55 -0.56 14.62 -23.09
CA SER A 55 -0.66 13.35 -22.36
C SER A 55 0.68 12.92 -21.76
N LEU A 56 1.80 13.13 -22.45
CA LEU A 56 3.13 12.83 -21.92
C LEU A 56 3.49 13.72 -20.71
N VAL A 57 3.19 15.02 -20.78
CA VAL A 57 3.39 15.94 -19.66
C VAL A 57 2.54 15.54 -18.45
N HIS A 58 1.25 15.25 -18.68
CA HIS A 58 0.36 14.80 -17.60
C HIS A 58 0.76 13.44 -17.02
N LEU A 59 1.33 12.53 -17.82
CA LEU A 59 1.91 11.28 -17.35
C LEU A 59 3.07 11.54 -16.38
N ASN A 60 4.00 12.44 -16.74
CA ASN A 60 5.11 12.82 -15.85
C ASN A 60 4.61 13.42 -14.53
N ILE A 61 3.65 14.36 -14.61
CA ILE A 61 3.04 14.96 -13.42
C ILE A 61 2.36 13.90 -12.53
N ALA A 62 1.73 12.88 -13.12
CA ALA A 62 1.13 11.78 -12.37
C ALA A 62 2.18 10.91 -11.67
N ILE A 63 3.30 10.63 -12.33
CA ILE A 63 4.46 9.94 -11.75
C ILE A 63 5.03 10.74 -10.57
N ASP A 64 5.25 12.04 -10.73
CA ASP A 64 5.79 12.91 -9.69
C ASP A 64 4.85 13.01 -8.48
N LYS A 65 3.53 13.09 -8.73
CA LYS A 65 2.50 13.02 -7.68
C LYS A 65 2.55 11.70 -6.92
N ALA A 66 2.78 10.58 -7.61
CA ALA A 66 2.92 9.27 -6.97
C ALA A 66 4.16 9.22 -6.07
N LYS A 67 5.31 9.67 -6.60
CA LYS A 67 6.58 9.75 -5.85
C LYS A 67 6.45 10.60 -4.59
N SER A 68 5.91 11.82 -4.74
CA SER A 68 5.67 12.72 -3.62
C SER A 68 4.73 12.09 -2.58
N LEU A 69 3.65 11.43 -3.00
CA LEU A 69 2.73 10.76 -2.08
C LEU A 69 3.40 9.62 -1.30
N ILE A 70 4.20 8.79 -1.96
CA ILE A 70 4.93 7.69 -1.32
C ILE A 70 5.96 8.24 -0.33
N HIS A 71 6.70 9.28 -0.72
CA HIS A 71 7.65 9.95 0.15
C HIS A 71 6.96 10.54 1.40
N ASP A 72 5.82 11.21 1.23
CA ASP A 72 5.02 11.75 2.35
C ASP A 72 4.57 10.63 3.33
N CYS A 73 4.22 9.45 2.81
CA CYS A 73 3.85 8.29 3.64
C CYS A 73 5.03 7.68 4.40
N SER A 74 6.26 7.80 3.89
CA SER A 74 7.45 7.34 4.61
C SER A 74 7.89 8.29 5.73
N GLU A 75 7.74 9.59 5.53
CA GLU A 75 8.28 10.62 6.42
C GLU A 75 7.31 11.05 7.53
N SER A 76 6.02 10.74 7.38
CA SER A 76 4.97 11.20 8.28
C SER A 76 4.91 10.41 9.61
N SER A 77 4.02 10.83 10.52
CA SER A 77 3.70 10.15 11.77
C SER A 77 2.67 9.04 11.51
N LYS A 78 2.79 7.91 12.20
CA LYS A 78 1.83 6.81 12.09
C LYS A 78 0.41 7.24 12.47
N LEU A 79 0.27 7.96 13.58
CA LEU A 79 -1.02 8.49 14.04
C LEU A 79 -1.65 9.43 13.00
N TYR A 80 -0.84 10.31 12.42
CA TYR A 80 -1.33 11.26 11.41
C TYR A 80 -1.69 10.55 10.10
N LEU A 81 -0.92 9.55 9.68
CA LEU A 81 -1.23 8.73 8.50
C LEU A 81 -2.50 7.92 8.68
N ALA A 82 -2.70 7.29 9.85
CA ALA A 82 -3.94 6.57 10.15
C ALA A 82 -5.15 7.51 10.08
N LEU A 83 -5.06 8.69 10.71
CA LEU A 83 -6.10 9.72 10.66
C LEU A 83 -6.44 10.17 9.24
N THR A 84 -5.42 10.30 8.38
CA THR A 84 -5.55 10.79 7.00
C THR A 84 -5.65 9.67 5.95
N GLY A 85 -5.84 8.41 6.37
CA GLY A 85 -5.80 7.24 5.49
C GLY A 85 -6.76 7.32 4.30
N ASN A 86 -8.00 7.79 4.50
CA ASN A 86 -8.95 7.96 3.40
C ASN A 86 -8.50 9.02 2.37
N THR A 87 -7.83 10.07 2.82
CA THR A 87 -7.26 11.10 1.95
C THR A 87 -6.11 10.53 1.13
N VAL A 88 -5.21 9.76 1.77
CA VAL A 88 -4.10 9.06 1.11
C VAL A 88 -4.65 8.08 0.07
N LEU A 89 -5.62 7.24 0.44
CA LEU A 89 -6.28 6.29 -0.44
C LEU A 89 -6.92 6.97 -1.66
N SER A 90 -7.61 8.10 -1.46
CA SER A 90 -8.19 8.89 -2.55
C SER A 90 -7.11 9.41 -3.50
N ARG A 91 -5.97 9.89 -2.96
CA ARG A 91 -4.84 10.36 -3.77
C ARG A 91 -4.18 9.22 -4.55
N CYS A 92 -4.00 8.04 -3.95
CA CYS A 92 -3.49 6.84 -4.64
C CYS A 92 -4.40 6.45 -5.81
N LYS A 93 -5.72 6.34 -5.56
CA LYS A 93 -6.72 6.00 -6.60
C LYS A 93 -6.75 7.02 -7.73
N LYS A 94 -6.75 8.32 -7.41
CA LYS A 94 -6.69 9.38 -8.42
C LYS A 94 -5.42 9.30 -9.27
N THR A 95 -4.28 9.03 -8.64
CA THR A 95 -3.00 8.90 -9.34
C THR A 95 -3.00 7.69 -10.28
N LYS A 96 -3.48 6.53 -9.81
CA LYS A 96 -3.69 5.34 -10.64
C LYS A 96 -4.56 5.64 -11.87
N ILE A 97 -5.69 6.32 -11.68
CA ILE A 97 -6.60 6.71 -12.78
C ILE A 97 -5.89 7.64 -13.76
N LEU A 98 -5.13 8.63 -13.29
CA LEU A 98 -4.38 9.54 -14.15
C LEU A 98 -3.30 8.81 -14.97
N LEU A 99 -2.58 7.86 -14.38
CA LEU A 99 -1.61 7.03 -15.11
C LEU A 99 -2.31 6.24 -16.22
N GLU A 100 -3.42 5.57 -15.91
CA GLU A 100 -4.20 4.78 -16.88
C GLU A 100 -4.71 5.65 -18.04
N GLN A 101 -5.32 6.80 -17.73
CA GLN A 101 -5.89 7.69 -18.73
C GLN A 101 -4.83 8.21 -19.70
N ASN A 102 -3.68 8.67 -19.18
CA ASN A 102 -2.62 9.22 -20.02
C ASN A 102 -1.93 8.13 -20.86
N LEU A 103 -1.68 6.95 -20.28
CA LEU A 103 -1.17 5.81 -21.04
C LEU A 103 -2.13 5.38 -22.15
N SER A 104 -3.43 5.37 -21.89
CA SER A 104 -4.45 5.01 -22.90
C SER A 104 -4.49 5.99 -24.08
N GLN A 105 -4.20 7.27 -23.86
CA GLN A 105 -4.07 8.24 -24.95
C GLN A 105 -2.77 8.04 -25.73
N ILE A 106 -1.65 7.87 -25.03
CA ILE A 106 -0.33 7.64 -25.63
C ILE A 106 -0.33 6.36 -26.45
N GLN A 107 -0.99 5.29 -25.99
CA GLN A 107 -1.11 4.01 -26.68
C GLN A 107 -1.56 4.15 -28.14
N LYS A 108 -2.45 5.11 -28.41
CA LYS A 108 -3.02 5.35 -29.75
C LYS A 108 -2.05 6.09 -30.69
N MET A 109 -0.93 6.57 -30.18
CA MET A 109 -0.03 7.52 -30.85
C MET A 109 1.41 7.00 -30.95
N VAL A 110 1.66 5.77 -30.53
CA VAL A 110 2.99 5.14 -30.52
C VAL A 110 3.02 3.90 -31.41
N PRO A 111 4.22 3.43 -31.84
CA PRO A 111 4.35 2.20 -32.63
C PRO A 111 3.69 0.99 -31.96
N VAL A 112 3.18 0.06 -32.79
CA VAL A 112 2.40 -1.11 -32.35
C VAL A 112 3.08 -1.92 -31.24
N MET A 113 4.39 -2.11 -31.32
CA MET A 113 5.16 -2.84 -30.29
C MET A 113 5.13 -2.13 -28.93
N LEU A 114 5.28 -0.80 -28.91
CA LEU A 114 5.20 -0.01 -27.68
C LEU A 114 3.74 0.08 -27.18
N ALA A 115 2.77 0.19 -28.09
CA ALA A 115 1.35 0.17 -27.76
C ALA A 115 0.94 -1.15 -27.07
N SER A 116 1.53 -2.28 -27.46
CA SER A 116 1.34 -3.58 -26.82
C SER A 116 1.90 -3.60 -25.39
N LYS A 117 3.14 -3.12 -25.17
CA LYS A 117 3.72 -2.97 -23.82
C LYS A 117 2.85 -2.07 -22.92
N ILE A 118 2.40 -0.93 -23.45
CA ILE A 118 1.50 -0.02 -22.74
C ILE A 118 0.19 -0.72 -22.37
N SER A 119 -0.35 -1.58 -23.25
CA SER A 119 -1.58 -2.32 -23.00
C SER A 119 -1.47 -3.24 -21.79
N LEU A 120 -0.32 -3.90 -21.61
CA LEU A 120 -0.05 -4.76 -20.46
C LEU A 120 -0.08 -3.94 -19.16
N ILE A 121 0.60 -2.79 -19.15
CA ILE A 121 0.62 -1.89 -17.98
C ILE A 121 -0.77 -1.32 -17.69
N ILE A 122 -1.56 -0.94 -18.69
CA ILE A 122 -2.94 -0.49 -18.50
C ILE A 122 -3.79 -1.60 -17.86
N THR A 123 -3.57 -2.86 -18.26
CA THR A 123 -4.28 -4.02 -17.70
C THR A 123 -3.92 -4.23 -16.23
N GLU A 124 -2.64 -4.15 -15.90
CA GLU A 124 -2.14 -4.19 -14.52
C GLU A 124 -2.69 -3.05 -13.68
N LEU A 125 -2.64 -1.82 -14.20
CA LEU A 125 -3.24 -0.65 -13.56
C LEU A 125 -4.69 -0.93 -13.22
N ARG A 126 -5.51 -1.44 -14.14
CA ARG A 126 -6.92 -1.76 -13.90
C ARG A 126 -7.10 -2.83 -12.82
N ARG A 127 -6.32 -3.91 -12.90
CA ARG A 127 -6.40 -5.08 -12.02
C ARG A 127 -6.06 -4.78 -10.56
N VAL A 128 -5.02 -4.00 -10.30
CA VAL A 128 -4.51 -3.77 -8.93
C VAL A 128 -5.53 -3.03 -8.08
N LYS A 129 -5.98 -3.64 -6.98
CA LYS A 129 -6.92 -3.03 -6.03
C LYS A 129 -6.16 -2.31 -4.93
N ILE A 130 -6.31 -0.98 -4.87
CA ILE A 130 -5.74 -0.14 -3.81
C ILE A 130 -6.77 0.01 -2.69
N SER A 131 -6.46 -0.48 -1.49
CA SER A 131 -7.30 -0.42 -0.29
C SER A 131 -6.49 -0.10 0.97
N LEU A 132 -7.18 0.38 2.00
CA LEU A 132 -6.64 0.56 3.35
C LEU A 132 -6.63 -0.78 4.10
N ASP A 133 -5.64 -0.98 4.95
CA ASP A 133 -5.67 -2.06 5.92
C ASP A 133 -6.79 -1.80 6.95
N PRO A 134 -7.62 -2.81 7.31
CA PRO A 134 -8.72 -2.63 8.25
C PRO A 134 -8.29 -2.15 9.65
N CYS A 135 -7.13 -2.58 10.15
CA CYS A 135 -6.60 -2.14 11.43
C CYS A 135 -6.15 -0.69 11.38
N GLU A 136 -5.50 -0.27 10.28
CA GLU A 136 -5.11 1.13 10.05
C GLU A 136 -6.33 2.04 9.90
N GLU A 137 -7.36 1.58 9.18
CA GLU A 137 -8.62 2.31 9.01
C GLU A 137 -9.35 2.48 10.35
N GLU A 138 -9.41 1.42 11.16
CA GLU A 138 -10.02 1.48 12.48
C GLU A 138 -9.24 2.38 13.44
N ALA A 139 -7.91 2.29 13.45
CA ALA A 139 -7.05 3.19 14.22
C ALA A 139 -7.32 4.66 13.83
N GLY A 140 -7.43 4.96 12.53
CA GLY A 140 -7.79 6.28 12.03
C GLY A 140 -9.16 6.77 12.51
N LYS A 141 -10.16 5.89 12.54
CA LYS A 141 -11.50 6.21 13.09
C LYS A 141 -11.42 6.54 14.58
N THR A 142 -10.66 5.78 15.37
CA THR A 142 -10.47 6.01 16.81
C THR A 142 -9.69 7.29 17.10
N VAL A 143 -8.65 7.61 16.32
CA VAL A 143 -7.95 8.90 16.44
C VAL A 143 -8.91 10.06 16.12
N LYS A 144 -9.78 9.90 15.12
CA LYS A 144 -10.77 10.92 14.75
C LYS A 144 -11.81 11.16 15.86
N THR A 145 -12.24 10.13 16.58
CA THR A 145 -13.15 10.29 17.73
C THR A 145 -12.44 10.98 18.90
N LEU A 146 -11.19 10.61 19.18
CA LEU A 146 -10.35 11.29 20.18
C LEU A 146 -10.21 12.78 19.88
N LEU A 147 -9.89 13.16 18.64
CA LEU A 147 -9.73 14.58 18.27
C LEU A 147 -11.01 15.40 18.41
N LYS A 148 -12.19 14.79 18.17
CA LYS A 148 -13.48 15.47 18.38
C LYS A 148 -13.77 15.68 19.86
N GLY A 149 -13.40 14.71 20.70
CA GLY A 149 -13.63 14.73 22.14
C GLY A 149 -12.60 15.53 22.94
N TYR A 150 -11.43 15.79 22.39
CA TYR A 150 -10.28 16.40 23.09
C TYR A 150 -10.58 17.77 23.73
N ASN A 151 -11.52 18.55 23.17
CA ASN A 151 -11.93 19.84 23.72
C ASN A 151 -13.15 19.75 24.67
N ASN A 152 -13.83 18.60 24.73
CA ASN A 152 -14.99 18.42 25.59
C ASN A 152 -14.53 17.88 26.94
N THR A 153 -14.63 18.71 27.98
CA THR A 153 -14.26 18.42 29.38
C THR A 153 -15.04 17.28 30.05
N GLY A 154 -15.87 16.55 29.29
CA GLY A 154 -16.72 15.45 29.76
C GLY A 154 -16.23 14.05 29.40
N ASN A 155 -15.15 13.90 28.63
CA ASN A 155 -14.55 12.58 28.41
C ASN A 155 -13.81 12.14 29.67
N SER A 156 -14.18 10.99 30.24
CA SER A 156 -13.37 10.38 31.30
C SER A 156 -11.95 10.17 30.79
N SER A 157 -10.95 10.66 31.51
CA SER A 157 -9.52 10.50 31.19
C SER A 157 -9.14 9.02 30.97
N GLU A 158 -9.95 8.10 31.49
CA GLU A 158 -9.82 6.65 31.30
C GLU A 158 -10.24 6.20 29.89
N TYR A 159 -11.31 6.76 29.32
CA TYR A 159 -11.74 6.46 27.94
C TYR A 159 -10.71 6.94 26.91
N GLU A 160 -10.14 8.13 27.13
CA GLU A 160 -9.06 8.66 26.28
C GLU A 160 -7.83 7.75 26.32
N ASN A 161 -7.48 7.28 27.54
CA ASN A 161 -6.37 6.37 27.76
C ASN A 161 -6.60 5.02 27.07
N GLU A 162 -7.81 4.47 27.14
CA GLU A 162 -8.12 3.20 26.48
C GLU A 162 -8.09 3.32 24.95
N CYS A 163 -8.69 4.38 24.40
CA CYS A 163 -8.66 4.63 22.97
C CYS A 163 -7.24 4.79 22.42
N ILE A 164 -6.37 5.54 23.11
CA ILE A 164 -4.99 5.73 22.65
C ILE A 164 -4.16 4.45 22.78
N ARG A 165 -4.43 3.59 23.77
CA ARG A 165 -3.81 2.26 23.88
C ARG A 165 -4.21 1.36 22.71
N ILE A 166 -5.50 1.31 22.37
CA ILE A 166 -5.98 0.55 21.20
C ILE A 166 -5.31 1.04 19.91
N VAL A 167 -5.23 2.36 19.72
CA VAL A 167 -4.55 2.95 18.56
C VAL A 167 -3.06 2.60 18.54
N ALA A 168 -2.38 2.72 19.69
CA ALA A 168 -0.95 2.40 19.80
C ALA A 168 -0.68 0.93 19.48
N LEU A 169 -1.53 0.00 19.92
CA LEU A 169 -1.44 -1.42 19.57
C LEU A 169 -1.62 -1.63 18.06
N LYS A 170 -2.71 -1.12 17.47
CA LYS A 170 -3.00 -1.27 16.03
C LYS A 170 -1.90 -0.69 15.13
N LEU A 171 -1.26 0.40 15.55
CA LEU A 171 -0.19 1.06 14.80
C LEU A 171 1.22 0.63 15.21
N GLN A 172 1.36 -0.33 16.15
CA GLN A 172 2.64 -0.82 16.64
C GLN A 172 3.52 0.33 17.20
N ILE A 173 2.94 1.13 18.09
CA ILE A 173 3.57 2.21 18.87
C ILE A 173 3.61 1.78 20.34
N THR A 174 3.99 0.53 20.61
CA THR A 174 3.86 -0.12 21.92
C THR A 174 5.12 -0.03 22.77
N SER A 175 6.28 0.20 22.16
CA SER A 175 7.55 0.32 22.89
C SER A 175 7.95 1.77 23.14
N GLN A 176 8.74 2.00 24.18
CA GLN A 176 9.32 3.32 24.45
C GLN A 176 10.13 3.85 23.25
N LYS A 177 10.83 2.96 22.54
CA LYS A 177 11.55 3.29 21.29
C LYS A 177 10.59 3.75 20.20
N ALA A 178 9.51 3.00 19.94
CA ALA A 178 8.51 3.35 18.93
C ALA A 178 7.82 4.68 19.26
N LEU A 179 7.54 4.93 20.54
CA LEU A 179 6.93 6.15 21.02
C LEU A 179 7.84 7.38 20.87
N VAL A 180 9.15 7.25 21.11
CA VAL A 180 10.14 8.30 20.82
C VAL A 180 10.24 8.58 19.32
N ILE A 181 10.26 7.54 18.48
CA ILE A 181 10.28 7.68 17.02
C ILE A 181 9.02 8.42 16.53
N GLU A 182 7.85 8.05 17.06
CA GLU A 182 6.59 8.69 16.68
C GLU A 182 6.55 10.16 17.11
N ARG A 183 6.92 10.48 18.36
CA ARG A 183 7.02 11.86 18.85
C ARG A 183 7.99 12.69 17.99
N ARG A 184 9.13 12.11 17.58
CA ARG A 184 10.10 12.78 16.68
C ARG A 184 9.50 13.03 15.29
N SER A 185 8.75 12.08 14.74
CA SER A 185 8.09 12.22 13.44
C SER A 185 7.05 13.36 13.47
N ILE A 186 6.24 13.45 14.52
CA ILE A 186 5.28 14.56 14.71
C ILE A 186 6.01 15.91 14.83
N LYS A 187 7.09 15.99 15.62
CA LYS A 187 7.90 17.22 15.73
C LYS A 187 8.51 17.64 14.40
N LYS A 188 9.02 16.69 13.61
CA LYS A 188 9.55 16.95 12.26
C LYS A 188 8.48 17.56 11.34
N LEU A 189 7.26 17.03 11.38
CA LEU A 189 6.14 17.59 10.62
C LEU A 189 5.75 19.00 11.09
N LEU A 190 5.76 19.25 12.40
CA LEU A 190 5.49 20.58 12.96
C LEU A 190 6.56 21.60 12.52
N ASN A 191 7.84 21.24 12.56
CA ASN A 191 8.93 22.13 12.15
C ASN A 191 8.81 22.52 10.66
N LYS A 192 8.49 21.56 9.78
CA LYS A 192 8.22 21.84 8.36
C LYS A 192 7.06 22.83 8.14
N LEU A 193 6.12 22.92 9.08
CA LEU A 193 4.98 23.86 9.03
C LEU A 193 5.28 25.21 9.73
N LEU A 194 6.42 25.35 10.39
CA LEU A 194 6.89 26.65 10.90
C LEU A 194 7.62 27.44 9.81
N GLU A 195 8.17 26.74 8.82
CA GLU A 195 8.91 27.30 7.69
C GLU A 195 8.01 27.71 6.51
N GLY A 196 6.72 27.35 6.52
CA GLY A 196 5.75 27.70 5.48
C GLY A 196 4.34 27.94 6.02
N ASP A 197 3.66 28.97 5.50
CA ASP A 197 2.30 29.36 5.92
C ASP A 197 1.26 28.66 5.02
N SER A 198 0.57 27.62 5.51
CA SER A 198 -0.56 27.06 4.73
C SER A 198 -1.55 26.21 5.51
N ASP A 199 -1.15 25.44 6.54
CA ASP A 199 -2.06 24.43 7.12
C ASP A 199 -2.17 24.51 8.66
N GLN A 200 -2.89 25.54 9.13
CA GLN A 200 -3.19 25.75 10.55
C GLN A 200 -3.97 24.57 11.16
N GLN A 201 -4.81 23.89 10.37
CA GLN A 201 -5.57 22.75 10.83
C GLN A 201 -4.64 21.54 11.07
N LYS A 202 -3.72 21.25 10.15
CA LYS A 202 -2.70 20.22 10.34
C LYS A 202 -1.80 20.52 11.52
N LYS A 203 -1.39 21.78 11.70
CA LYS A 203 -0.60 22.20 12.88
C LYS A 203 -1.34 21.92 14.19
N ARG A 204 -2.62 22.31 14.29
CA ARG A 204 -3.48 22.02 15.45
C ARG A 204 -3.60 20.53 15.71
N ILE A 205 -3.88 19.73 14.68
CA ILE A 205 -3.99 18.26 14.81
C ILE A 205 -2.68 17.67 15.34
N LEU A 206 -1.54 18.03 14.75
CA LEU A 206 -0.23 17.51 15.16
C LEU A 206 0.12 17.89 16.61
N MET A 207 -0.25 19.09 17.06
CA MET A 207 -0.09 19.49 18.46
C MET A 207 -0.93 18.63 19.41
N ILE A 208 -2.20 18.35 19.06
CA ILE A 208 -3.06 17.48 19.87
C ILE A 208 -2.51 16.05 19.92
N LEU A 209 -2.08 15.50 18.78
CA LEU A 209 -1.48 14.15 18.74
C LEU A 209 -0.22 14.07 19.61
N LEU A 210 0.62 15.11 19.58
CA LEU A 210 1.81 15.18 20.43
C LEU A 210 1.46 15.24 21.92
N ASP A 211 0.41 15.97 22.28
CA ASP A 211 -0.08 16.06 23.66
C ASP A 211 -0.64 14.73 24.15
N LEU A 212 -1.48 14.05 23.35
CA LEU A 212 -2.00 12.72 23.65
C LEU A 212 -0.86 11.72 23.93
N LEU A 213 0.19 11.72 23.11
CA LEU A 213 1.37 10.88 23.33
C LEU A 213 2.18 11.26 24.57
N LYS A 214 2.16 12.53 24.99
CA LYS A 214 2.81 12.97 26.25
C LYS A 214 2.00 12.52 27.46
N LYS A 215 0.70 12.81 27.45
CA LYS A 215 -0.26 12.50 28.52
C LYS A 215 -0.34 11.00 28.80
N HIS A 216 -0.40 10.18 27.76
CA HIS A 216 -0.62 8.73 27.88
C HIS A 216 0.63 7.89 27.60
N GLY A 217 1.79 8.51 27.39
CA GLY A 217 2.99 7.80 26.96
C GLY A 217 3.48 6.73 27.94
N HIS A 218 3.37 6.99 29.25
CA HIS A 218 3.73 6.03 30.28
C HIS A 218 2.79 4.81 30.27
N SER A 219 1.48 5.00 30.14
CA SER A 219 0.48 3.92 30.06
C SER A 219 0.55 3.09 28.77
N ILE A 220 1.12 3.65 27.70
CA ILE A 220 1.39 2.94 26.45
C ILE A 220 2.65 2.07 26.58
N ALA A 221 3.68 2.56 27.27
CA ALA A 221 4.96 1.86 27.46
C ALA A 221 4.94 0.85 28.63
N SER A 222 4.10 1.08 29.66
CA SER A 222 4.01 0.22 30.86
C SER A 222 3.30 -1.12 30.61
N VAL A 223 2.72 -1.32 29.43
CA VAL A 223 2.06 -2.58 29.02
C VAL A 223 3.05 -3.74 28.92
N HIS A 224 4.35 -3.51 29.14
CA HIS A 224 5.37 -4.55 29.17
C HIS A 224 6.07 -4.73 30.53
N GLU A 225 5.76 -3.94 31.56
CA GLU A 225 6.47 -4.05 32.85
C GLU A 225 5.58 -4.42 34.06
N GLU A 226 4.29 -4.06 34.11
CA GLU A 226 3.44 -4.41 35.24
C GLU A 226 2.01 -4.78 34.78
N ASN A 227 1.54 -5.97 35.19
CA ASN A 227 0.19 -6.56 35.04
C ASN A 227 -0.05 -7.53 33.87
N ASP A 228 0.57 -8.71 33.98
CA ASP A 228 0.32 -9.89 33.14
C ASP A 228 -0.91 -10.72 33.57
N SER A 229 -1.90 -10.16 34.30
CA SER A 229 -2.98 -11.01 34.87
C SER A 229 -4.43 -10.50 34.88
N ILE A 230 -4.78 -9.23 34.60
CA ILE A 230 -6.18 -8.77 34.83
C ILE A 230 -6.84 -7.94 33.69
N VAL A 231 -6.14 -7.41 32.69
CA VAL A 231 -6.76 -6.49 31.70
C VAL A 231 -7.10 -7.13 30.34
N GLN A 232 -7.20 -8.46 30.27
CA GLN A 232 -7.54 -9.18 29.02
C GLN A 232 -9.04 -9.42 28.79
N SER A 233 -9.95 -8.96 29.66
CA SER A 233 -11.33 -9.49 29.68
C SER A 233 -12.49 -8.53 29.36
N GLN A 234 -12.29 -7.30 28.86
CA GLN A 234 -13.46 -6.40 28.74
C GLN A 234 -13.56 -5.42 27.57
N VAL A 235 -12.84 -5.60 26.46
CA VAL A 235 -13.04 -4.73 25.28
C VAL A 235 -13.06 -5.52 23.96
N TYR A 236 -14.04 -6.41 23.82
CA TYR A 236 -14.52 -6.84 22.50
C TYR A 236 -16.04 -7.00 22.45
N TRP A 237 -16.78 -6.01 22.94
CA TRP A 237 -18.21 -5.90 22.64
C TRP A 237 -18.57 -4.43 22.44
N SER A 238 -18.29 -3.87 21.26
CA SER A 238 -19.14 -2.82 20.64
C SER A 238 -18.68 -2.39 19.24
N ARG A 239 -19.30 -3.00 18.21
CA ARG A 239 -19.95 -2.25 17.13
C ARG A 239 -21.27 -2.94 16.78
N ARG A 240 -22.38 -2.24 17.07
CA ARG A 240 -23.78 -2.68 16.95
C ARG A 240 -24.28 -2.62 15.50
N VAL A 241 -25.11 -3.59 15.08
CA VAL A 241 -26.45 -3.36 14.49
C VAL A 241 -27.32 -4.61 14.76
N ASP A 242 -28.59 -4.38 15.03
CA ASP A 242 -29.71 -5.33 15.21
C ASP A 242 -29.72 -6.51 14.22
N TYR A 243 -29.47 -7.74 14.70
CA TYR A 243 -30.22 -8.97 14.41
C TYR A 243 -29.65 -10.09 15.30
N SER A 244 -30.51 -10.68 16.12
CA SER A 244 -30.23 -11.80 17.01
C SER A 244 -29.78 -13.06 16.26
N VAL A 245 -28.50 -13.42 16.35
CA VAL A 245 -28.02 -14.82 16.33
C VAL A 245 -26.78 -14.87 17.24
N ASP A 246 -26.86 -15.64 18.32
CA ASP A 246 -25.71 -16.00 19.18
C ASP A 246 -24.57 -16.54 18.31
N ARG A 247 -23.42 -15.86 18.30
CA ARG A 247 -22.17 -16.43 17.80
C ARG A 247 -21.26 -16.67 18.99
N GLU A 248 -21.01 -17.95 19.29
CA GLU A 248 -20.05 -18.36 20.31
C GLU A 248 -18.64 -17.83 19.98
N GLU A 249 -17.91 -17.35 20.99
CA GLU A 249 -16.54 -16.90 20.84
C GLU A 249 -15.58 -18.09 20.67
N PRO A 250 -14.51 -17.98 19.85
CA PRO A 250 -13.54 -19.05 19.71
C PRO A 250 -12.80 -19.33 21.02
N PRO A 251 -12.60 -20.61 21.37
CA PRO A 251 -11.74 -21.03 22.47
C PRO A 251 -10.39 -20.32 22.49
N LYS A 252 -9.88 -20.02 23.69
CA LYS A 252 -8.65 -19.21 23.86
C LYS A 252 -7.43 -19.91 23.28
N GLU A 253 -7.45 -21.24 23.24
CA GLU A 253 -6.42 -22.12 22.71
C GLU A 253 -6.24 -21.96 21.19
N PHE A 254 -7.26 -21.41 20.51
CA PHE A 254 -7.24 -21.17 19.08
C PHE A 254 -6.60 -19.82 18.71
N LYS A 255 -6.40 -18.94 19.69
CA LYS A 255 -5.88 -17.60 19.49
C LYS A 255 -4.37 -17.57 19.66
N CYS A 256 -3.68 -16.90 18.74
CA CYS A 256 -2.25 -16.67 18.82
C CYS A 256 -1.93 -15.76 20.03
N PRO A 257 -1.01 -16.11 20.93
CA PRO A 257 -0.68 -15.27 22.08
C PRO A 257 -0.04 -13.91 21.72
N ILE A 258 0.50 -13.76 20.51
CA ILE A 258 1.09 -12.49 20.03
C ILE A 258 0.01 -11.60 19.42
N SER A 259 -0.76 -12.12 18.45
CA SER A 259 -1.73 -11.32 17.70
C SER A 259 -3.12 -11.26 18.33
N LEU A 260 -3.42 -12.18 19.25
CA LEU A 260 -4.72 -12.42 19.87
C LEU A 260 -5.85 -12.78 18.89
N MET A 261 -5.48 -13.08 17.63
CA MET A 261 -6.39 -13.52 16.57
C MET A 261 -6.36 -15.04 16.45
N VAL A 262 -7.43 -15.63 15.90
CA VAL A 262 -7.47 -17.07 15.61
C VAL A 262 -6.33 -17.43 14.66
N MET A 263 -5.58 -18.49 14.99
CA MET A 263 -4.43 -18.95 14.21
C MET A 263 -4.88 -19.58 12.89
N TYR A 264 -4.24 -19.20 11.80
CA TYR A 264 -4.35 -19.86 10.51
C TYR A 264 -3.28 -20.94 10.34
N ASP A 265 -2.04 -20.65 10.70
CA ASP A 265 -0.92 -21.60 10.65
C ASP A 265 -0.26 -21.75 12.03
N PRO A 266 -0.90 -22.53 12.95
CA PRO A 266 -0.39 -22.72 14.30
C PRO A 266 0.92 -23.53 14.29
N VAL A 267 1.94 -23.02 14.97
CA VAL A 267 3.25 -23.65 15.17
C VAL A 267 3.63 -23.66 16.64
N VAL A 268 4.23 -24.77 17.07
CA VAL A 268 4.79 -24.97 18.40
C VAL A 268 6.27 -24.58 18.41
N ILE A 269 6.68 -23.83 19.42
CA ILE A 269 8.09 -23.52 19.70
C ILE A 269 8.64 -24.38 20.85
N ASP A 270 9.96 -24.28 21.11
CA ASP A 270 10.68 -25.06 22.14
C ASP A 270 10.01 -25.10 23.54
N THR A 271 9.26 -24.06 23.91
CA THR A 271 8.52 -24.04 25.20
C THR A 271 7.23 -24.85 25.20
N GLY A 272 6.84 -25.48 24.09
CA GLY A 272 5.57 -26.18 23.93
C GLY A 272 4.36 -25.25 23.69
N GLU A 273 4.60 -23.96 23.50
CA GLU A 273 3.54 -22.97 23.27
C GLU A 273 3.24 -22.83 21.77
N THR A 274 1.97 -22.65 21.44
CA THR A 274 1.51 -22.53 20.04
C THR A 274 1.26 -21.07 19.66
N PHE A 275 1.78 -20.67 18.51
CA PHE A 275 1.65 -19.32 17.95
C PHE A 275 1.29 -19.40 16.47
N GLU A 276 0.80 -18.30 15.92
CA GLU A 276 0.73 -18.14 14.46
C GLU A 276 2.15 -17.99 13.88
N ARG A 277 2.50 -18.78 12.85
CA ARG A 277 3.85 -18.85 12.26
C ARG A 277 4.40 -17.48 11.94
N MET A 278 3.63 -16.66 11.23
CA MET A 278 4.11 -15.34 10.76
C MET A 278 4.53 -14.44 11.93
N TRP A 279 3.77 -14.46 13.02
CA TRP A 279 4.02 -13.59 14.18
C TRP A 279 5.21 -14.06 15.01
N ILE A 280 5.36 -15.37 15.21
CA ILE A 280 6.48 -15.91 16.00
C ILE A 280 7.79 -15.92 15.20
N GLN A 281 7.74 -16.10 13.87
CA GLN A 281 8.92 -15.97 13.01
C GLN A 281 9.45 -14.53 13.04
N LYS A 282 8.56 -13.55 12.85
CA LYS A 282 8.92 -12.13 12.95
C LYS A 282 9.51 -11.78 14.31
N TRP A 283 8.94 -12.32 15.39
CA TRP A 283 9.47 -12.14 16.74
C TRP A 283 10.93 -12.61 16.85
N PHE A 284 11.28 -13.75 16.23
CA PHE A 284 12.67 -14.24 16.19
C PHE A 284 13.57 -13.40 15.28
N ASP A 285 13.06 -12.97 14.12
CA ASP A 285 13.80 -12.15 13.16
C ASP A 285 14.17 -10.77 13.74
N GLU A 286 13.38 -10.27 14.70
CA GLU A 286 13.67 -9.06 15.48
C GLU A 286 14.75 -9.25 16.56
N GLY A 287 15.31 -10.47 16.68
CA GLY A 287 16.40 -10.81 17.59
C GLY A 287 15.95 -11.20 18.99
N ASN A 288 14.67 -11.48 19.20
CA ASN A 288 14.17 -11.90 20.51
C ASN A 288 14.45 -13.39 20.77
N ASP A 289 15.14 -13.70 21.87
CA ASP A 289 15.50 -15.06 22.29
C ASP A 289 14.62 -15.63 23.42
N ILE A 290 13.49 -14.98 23.69
CA ILE A 290 12.54 -15.35 24.74
C ILE A 290 11.17 -15.73 24.17
N CYS A 291 10.49 -16.68 24.82
CA CYS A 291 9.10 -17.01 24.50
C CYS A 291 8.16 -15.84 24.87
N PRO A 292 7.33 -15.34 23.93
CA PRO A 292 6.44 -14.21 24.19
C PRO A 292 5.43 -14.45 25.32
N LYS A 293 4.97 -15.70 25.49
CA LYS A 293 3.95 -16.11 26.46
C LYS A 293 4.52 -16.51 27.81
N THR A 294 5.56 -17.36 27.84
CA THR A 294 6.11 -17.90 29.10
C THR A 294 7.29 -17.11 29.63
N LYS A 295 7.83 -16.16 28.84
CA LYS A 295 9.03 -15.37 29.14
C LYS A 295 10.31 -16.20 29.38
N ARG A 296 10.29 -17.50 29.06
CA ARG A 296 11.46 -18.38 29.16
C ARG A 296 12.40 -18.17 27.99
N LYS A 297 13.71 -18.20 28.25
CA LYS A 297 14.74 -18.18 27.20
C LYS A 297 14.65 -19.45 26.36
N LEU A 298 14.69 -19.29 25.04
CA LEU A 298 14.59 -20.38 24.07
C LEU A 298 15.96 -21.01 23.85
N LEU A 299 16.02 -22.34 23.82
CA LEU A 299 17.26 -23.07 23.50
C LEU A 299 17.45 -23.20 21.98
N ASN A 300 16.34 -23.19 21.23
CA ASN A 300 16.32 -23.20 19.78
C ASN A 300 15.08 -22.44 19.26
N PHE A 301 15.12 -22.04 17.98
CA PHE A 301 14.09 -21.26 17.31
C PHE A 301 13.24 -22.11 16.35
N SER A 302 13.14 -23.43 16.60
CA SER A 302 12.42 -24.33 15.72
C SER A 302 10.91 -24.03 15.75
N LEU A 303 10.29 -24.02 14.58
CA LEU A 303 8.86 -23.84 14.40
C LEU A 303 8.24 -25.14 13.89
N THR A 304 7.67 -25.91 14.80
CA THR A 304 7.06 -27.22 14.47
C THR A 304 5.56 -27.03 14.21
N PRO A 305 5.00 -27.38 13.04
CA PRO A 305 3.56 -27.26 12.80
C PRO A 305 2.71 -27.98 13.86
N ASN A 306 1.67 -27.31 14.38
CA ASN A 306 0.69 -27.91 15.29
C ASN A 306 -0.56 -28.32 14.51
N THR A 307 -0.48 -29.46 13.82
CA THR A 307 -1.59 -29.96 13.00
C THR A 307 -2.85 -30.22 13.82
N THR A 308 -2.71 -30.70 15.07
CA THR A 308 -3.85 -30.94 15.97
C THR A 308 -4.64 -29.66 16.26
N ILE A 309 -3.97 -28.56 16.63
CA ILE A 309 -4.65 -27.28 16.84
C ILE A 309 -5.22 -26.73 15.54
N LYS A 310 -4.53 -26.92 14.41
CA LYS A 310 -5.02 -26.53 13.09
C LYS A 310 -6.35 -27.21 12.75
N ASP A 311 -6.43 -28.52 12.94
CA ASP A 311 -7.64 -29.32 12.68
C ASP A 311 -8.80 -28.90 13.61
N MET A 312 -8.52 -28.67 14.90
CA MET A 312 -9.53 -28.20 15.86
C MET A 312 -10.08 -26.81 15.49
N ILE A 313 -9.20 -25.91 15.05
CA ILE A 313 -9.59 -24.58 14.58
C ILE A 313 -10.46 -24.69 13.33
N SER A 314 -10.06 -25.50 12.35
CA SER A 314 -10.83 -25.73 11.12
C SER A 314 -12.23 -26.27 11.41
N GLN A 315 -12.34 -27.30 12.27
CA GLN A 315 -13.63 -27.86 12.65
C GLN A 315 -14.52 -26.85 13.39
N TRP A 316 -13.92 -26.05 14.28
CA TRP A 316 -14.64 -24.98 14.95
C TRP A 316 -15.15 -23.93 13.94
N CYS A 317 -14.31 -23.53 12.99
CA CYS A 317 -14.66 -22.58 11.94
C CYS A 317 -15.81 -23.07 11.05
N GLU A 318 -15.78 -24.33 10.63
CA GLU A 318 -16.86 -24.95 9.85
C GLU A 318 -18.18 -24.96 10.63
N THR A 319 -18.13 -25.33 11.90
CA THR A 319 -19.31 -25.39 12.78
C THR A 319 -19.94 -24.01 13.01
N HIS A 320 -19.12 -22.96 13.04
CA HIS A 320 -19.55 -21.59 13.37
C HIS A 320 -19.67 -20.66 12.15
N GLY A 321 -19.44 -21.18 10.94
CA GLY A 321 -19.47 -20.39 9.70
C GLY A 321 -18.43 -19.26 9.66
N VAL A 322 -17.28 -19.45 10.30
CA VAL A 322 -16.18 -18.49 10.35
C VAL A 322 -15.14 -18.87 9.30
N THR A 323 -14.75 -17.92 8.44
CA THR A 323 -13.66 -18.12 7.49
C THR A 323 -12.38 -17.46 8.01
N ILE A 324 -11.33 -18.25 8.24
CA ILE A 324 -10.00 -17.72 8.55
C ILE A 324 -9.25 -17.57 7.23
N SER A 325 -8.85 -16.34 6.92
CA SER A 325 -8.04 -16.07 5.72
C SER A 325 -6.57 -16.35 6.02
N ASP A 326 -5.88 -16.99 5.08
CA ASP A 326 -4.43 -17.21 5.16
C ASP A 326 -3.69 -15.86 5.16
N PRO A 327 -2.93 -15.51 6.22
CA PRO A 327 -2.09 -14.31 6.24
C PRO A 327 -0.97 -14.33 5.18
N CYS A 328 -0.64 -15.51 4.64
CA CYS A 328 0.45 -15.76 3.69
C CYS A 328 -0.03 -15.88 2.23
N VAL A 329 -1.31 -16.15 1.95
CA VAL A 329 -1.84 -16.19 0.55
C VAL A 329 -1.90 -14.80 -0.10
N ASP A 330 -1.70 -13.72 0.65
CA ASP A 330 -1.45 -12.39 0.07
C ASP A 330 0.04 -12.16 -0.31
N PHE A 331 0.92 -13.12 -0.03
CA PHE A 331 2.38 -12.99 -0.27
C PHE A 331 3.05 -14.19 -0.98
N SER A 332 2.36 -15.31 -1.24
CA SER A 332 2.95 -16.48 -1.90
C SER A 332 2.22 -16.94 -3.17
N ILE A 333 2.19 -16.09 -4.21
CA ILE A 333 2.18 -16.59 -5.58
C ILE A 333 3.58 -16.37 -6.13
N ASP A 334 4.47 -17.35 -5.94
CA ASP A 334 5.84 -17.32 -6.47
C ASP A 334 6.05 -18.45 -7.50
N VAL A 335 6.01 -18.05 -8.77
CA VAL A 335 7.06 -18.27 -9.79
C VAL A 335 7.32 -19.66 -10.40
N ASN A 336 6.87 -20.81 -9.89
CA ASN A 336 7.32 -22.11 -10.46
C ASN A 336 6.26 -23.01 -11.14
N MET A 337 5.17 -22.48 -11.72
CA MET A 337 4.10 -23.32 -12.31
C MET A 337 3.91 -23.20 -13.84
N TRP A 338 4.96 -22.94 -14.63
CA TRP A 338 4.84 -22.96 -16.11
C TRP A 338 5.91 -23.74 -16.88
N GLU A 339 6.90 -24.36 -16.23
CA GLU A 339 7.98 -25.05 -16.98
C GLU A 339 7.79 -26.55 -17.24
N ASN A 340 6.72 -27.19 -16.77
CA ASN A 340 6.47 -28.60 -17.12
C ASN A 340 5.03 -28.81 -17.60
N SER A 341 4.75 -28.39 -18.83
CA SER A 341 3.73 -29.00 -19.69
C SER A 341 4.02 -28.70 -21.17
N TYR A 342 5.25 -28.97 -21.61
CA TYR A 342 5.57 -29.23 -23.02
C TYR A 342 6.35 -30.54 -23.12
N SER A 343 5.63 -31.66 -23.03
CA SER A 343 6.01 -32.88 -23.74
C SER A 343 4.92 -33.94 -23.59
N SER A 344 4.47 -34.46 -24.74
CA SER A 344 3.48 -35.55 -24.97
C SER A 344 2.04 -35.03 -24.97
N VAL A 345 1.33 -34.97 -26.11
CA VAL A 345 1.01 -36.11 -27.00
C VAL A 345 0.97 -35.67 -28.47
N THR A 346 1.67 -36.45 -29.31
CA THR A 346 1.53 -36.55 -30.77
C THR A 346 0.28 -37.37 -31.15
N SER A 347 -0.17 -37.24 -32.41
CA SER A 347 -1.24 -38.00 -33.09
C SER A 347 -2.67 -37.53 -32.77
N ASP A 348 -3.60 -37.32 -33.71
CA ASP A 348 -3.72 -37.86 -35.07
C ASP A 348 -4.40 -36.88 -36.05
N CYS A 349 -4.14 -37.16 -37.33
CA CYS A 349 -4.67 -36.58 -38.55
C CYS A 349 -6.21 -36.59 -38.65
N GLU A 350 -6.78 -35.58 -39.32
CA GLU A 350 -7.75 -35.79 -40.40
C GLU A 350 -7.89 -34.53 -41.28
N GLU A 351 -7.85 -34.75 -42.59
CA GLU A 351 -7.95 -33.78 -43.69
C GLU A 351 -9.23 -34.12 -44.51
N PRO A 352 -9.60 -33.38 -45.57
CA PRO A 352 -10.61 -32.32 -45.63
C PRO A 352 -11.88 -32.74 -46.43
N PRO A 353 -12.71 -31.78 -46.91
CA PRO A 353 -12.98 -31.83 -48.35
C PRO A 353 -12.84 -30.47 -49.09
N LYS A 354 -12.53 -30.62 -50.38
CA LYS A 354 -12.17 -29.59 -51.38
C LYS A 354 -13.39 -28.94 -52.07
N GLY A 355 -13.14 -27.73 -52.59
CA GLY A 355 -13.79 -27.14 -53.79
C GLY A 355 -14.58 -25.85 -53.48
N ILE A 356 -14.62 -24.77 -54.27
CA ILE A 356 -14.32 -24.52 -55.70
C ILE A 356 -14.03 -23.00 -55.90
N ILE A 357 -12.99 -22.69 -56.69
CA ILE A 357 -12.74 -21.61 -57.68
C ILE A 357 -13.57 -20.29 -57.64
N GLY A 358 -12.87 -19.15 -57.67
CA GLY A 358 -13.38 -17.87 -58.20
C GLY A 358 -12.35 -16.74 -58.27
N ARG A 359 -12.08 -16.22 -59.48
CA ARG A 359 -11.13 -15.13 -59.83
C ARG A 359 -11.63 -13.71 -59.49
N GLY A 360 -10.72 -12.74 -59.46
CA GLY A 360 -10.99 -11.29 -59.69
C GLY A 360 -10.01 -10.42 -58.91
N GLU A 361 -8.85 -10.06 -59.48
CA GLU A 361 -8.57 -8.80 -60.19
C GLU A 361 -8.21 -7.60 -59.29
N SER A 362 -7.07 -7.01 -59.64
CA SER A 362 -6.31 -5.95 -59.01
C SER A 362 -6.72 -4.56 -59.49
N VAL A 363 -6.76 -3.56 -58.60
CA VAL A 363 -6.70 -2.12 -58.92
C VAL A 363 -5.84 -1.40 -57.86
N PRO A 364 -4.93 -0.47 -58.24
CA PRO A 364 -3.96 0.17 -57.33
C PRO A 364 -4.48 1.47 -56.68
N PRO A 365 -3.84 2.01 -55.62
CA PRO A 365 -4.26 3.26 -54.99
C PRO A 365 -3.61 4.50 -55.62
N GLU A 366 -4.46 5.51 -55.90
CA GLU A 366 -4.11 6.86 -56.37
C GLU A 366 -3.39 7.70 -55.30
N GLU A 367 -2.42 8.48 -55.77
CA GLU A 367 -1.71 9.54 -55.06
C GLU A 367 -2.61 10.75 -54.76
N PHE A 368 -2.64 11.21 -53.51
CA PHE A 368 -3.15 12.55 -53.18
C PHE A 368 -2.01 13.46 -52.68
N LYS A 369 -1.68 14.45 -53.51
CA LYS A 369 -0.82 15.60 -53.20
C LYS A 369 -1.53 16.56 -52.24
N TYR A 370 -0.85 17.00 -51.19
CA TYR A 370 -1.25 18.17 -50.38
C TYR A 370 -0.50 19.43 -50.84
N PRO A 371 -1.18 20.58 -51.00
CA PRO A 371 -0.52 21.87 -51.10
C PRO A 371 -0.36 22.55 -49.73
N MET A 372 0.67 23.39 -49.70
CA MET A 372 1.23 24.16 -48.59
C MET A 372 0.29 25.24 -48.00
N SER A 373 0.64 25.60 -46.75
CA SER A 373 0.55 26.92 -46.10
C SER A 373 -0.81 27.43 -45.63
N LEU A 374 -0.94 27.55 -44.30
CA LEU A 374 -1.47 28.76 -43.67
C LEU A 374 -0.75 29.02 -42.33
N LYS A 375 -0.18 30.22 -42.27
CA LYS A 375 0.53 30.87 -41.16
C LYS A 375 -0.49 31.76 -40.43
N VAL A 376 -0.14 32.24 -39.23
CA VAL A 376 -0.80 33.32 -38.43
C VAL A 376 -1.84 32.76 -37.43
N MET A 377 -1.86 33.03 -36.11
CA MET A 377 -1.38 34.16 -35.29
C MET A 377 -1.13 33.66 -33.84
N TYR A 378 -0.02 34.04 -33.21
CA TYR A 378 0.22 33.97 -31.77
C TYR A 378 0.15 35.40 -31.22
N ASP A 379 -0.52 35.61 -30.09
CA ASP A 379 -0.27 36.74 -29.18
C ASP A 379 0.07 36.19 -27.78
N PRO A 380 1.15 36.68 -27.12
CA PRO A 380 1.65 36.13 -25.87
C PRO A 380 1.07 36.84 -24.64
N VAL A 381 0.69 36.06 -23.61
CA VAL A 381 0.54 36.57 -22.24
C VAL A 381 1.88 36.44 -21.53
N VAL A 382 2.52 37.58 -21.29
CA VAL A 382 3.73 37.73 -20.50
C VAL A 382 3.39 37.55 -19.02
N ILE A 383 3.97 36.53 -18.38
CA ILE A 383 4.19 36.54 -16.93
C ILE A 383 5.70 36.47 -16.73
N ASN A 384 6.24 37.58 -16.25
CA ASN A 384 7.66 37.76 -15.96
C ASN A 384 7.98 37.21 -14.55
N THR A 385 9.25 36.84 -14.37
CA THR A 385 9.89 36.15 -13.22
C THR A 385 9.78 34.61 -13.30
N GLY A 386 10.82 33.85 -13.63
CA GLY A 386 12.22 34.16 -13.86
C GLY A 386 13.04 32.88 -13.65
N GLU A 387 12.96 31.94 -14.60
CA GLU A 387 13.95 30.87 -14.79
C GLU A 387 13.79 30.33 -16.22
N THR A 388 14.85 30.48 -17.00
CA THR A 388 14.89 30.26 -18.44
C THR A 388 14.91 28.78 -18.80
N PHE A 389 13.81 28.26 -19.36
CA PHE A 389 13.77 26.99 -20.09
C PHE A 389 13.42 27.24 -21.57
N GLU A 390 14.33 27.88 -22.29
CA GLU A 390 14.28 27.91 -23.76
C GLU A 390 15.70 27.80 -24.30
N ARG A 391 16.04 26.59 -24.75
CA ARG A 391 16.96 26.30 -25.88
C ARG A 391 17.14 24.79 -26.00
N MET A 392 16.13 24.10 -26.54
CA MET A 392 16.38 22.84 -27.24
C MET A 392 15.21 22.28 -28.07
N TRP A 393 14.33 23.10 -28.65
CA TRP A 393 13.31 22.57 -29.57
C TRP A 393 12.96 23.57 -30.68
N ILE A 394 13.79 23.60 -31.72
CA ILE A 394 13.36 23.80 -33.11
C ILE A 394 13.98 22.68 -33.94
#